data_AF-A0A2W4STY9-F1
#
_entry.id   AF-A0A2W4STY9-F1
#
_cell.length_a   1.000
_cell.length_b   1.000
_cell.length_c   1.000
_cell.angle_alpha   90.00
_cell.angle_beta   90.00
_cell.angle_gamma   90.00
#
_symmetry.space_group_name_H-M   'P 1'
#
loop_
_entity.id
_entity.type
_entity.pdbx_description
1 polymer ?
#
loop_
_entity_poly.entity_id
_entity_poly.type
_entity_poly.pdbx_seq_one_letter_code
_entity_poly.pdbx_strand_id
1 'polypeptide(L)'
;MATSKNPEFEWLRLEIQLIKSKRFHIFESVYGDDLSYEGSRGACILKGSYLAFLDEFGWAKLFTDHRDSPVVTVYPLKSYRCHICQNGKTYIGFGDRGYQHVCFDEESILEDGQSRVYSVSRNKATELYSDFSEWLISAYDWAKAKYSSKKWRRIIDGPPQFSFDELSIVESRRLFQWSMIGFAADGDALFEVENLSTMTLPFLTIGIRDVNQQILIGSAWLDVSHIEPGKKTVVKKDCYKDRIPPNQLEVFRYPDPIPEKKDAYWEFGQPS
;
A
#
# COMPACT_ATOMS: atom_id res chain seq x y z
N MET A 1 13.06 8.80 -28.48
CA MET A 1 12.74 7.56 -29.23
C MET A 1 11.74 6.79 -28.38
N ALA A 2 10.55 6.48 -28.89
CA ALA A 2 9.60 5.65 -28.16
C ALA A 2 10.15 4.22 -28.15
N THR A 3 10.59 3.74 -27.00
CA THR A 3 10.93 2.33 -26.80
C THR A 3 9.70 1.50 -27.15
N SER A 4 9.86 0.58 -28.09
CA SER A 4 8.85 -0.43 -28.42
C SER A 4 8.42 -1.14 -27.13
N LYS A 5 7.17 -0.97 -26.70
CA LYS A 5 6.65 -1.63 -25.49
C LYS A 5 6.71 -3.15 -25.65
N ASN A 6 7.07 -3.88 -24.59
CA ASN A 6 7.15 -5.34 -24.63
C ASN A 6 5.73 -5.94 -24.85
N PRO A 7 5.49 -6.75 -25.90
CA PRO A 7 4.18 -7.36 -26.14
C PRO A 7 3.73 -8.31 -25.01
N GLU A 8 4.66 -8.86 -24.24
CA GLU A 8 4.39 -9.82 -23.17
C GLU A 8 3.40 -9.32 -22.11
N PHE A 9 3.46 -8.03 -21.76
CA PHE A 9 2.57 -7.41 -20.77
C PHE A 9 1.48 -6.53 -21.39
N GLU A 10 1.18 -6.71 -22.68
CA GLU A 10 0.09 -5.98 -23.34
C GLU A 10 -1.26 -6.20 -22.64
N TRP A 11 -1.54 -7.42 -22.18
CA TRP A 11 -2.76 -7.74 -21.45
C TRP A 11 -2.89 -6.90 -20.16
N LEU A 12 -1.80 -6.73 -19.41
CA LEU A 12 -1.80 -5.98 -18.15
C LEU A 12 -1.97 -4.48 -18.43
N ARG A 13 -1.32 -3.97 -19.49
CA ARG A 13 -1.51 -2.59 -19.94
C ARG A 13 -2.98 -2.31 -20.27
N LEU A 14 -3.61 -3.20 -21.03
CA LEU A 14 -5.02 -3.07 -21.41
C LEU A 14 -5.91 -3.11 -20.17
N GLU A 15 -5.66 -4.02 -19.23
CA GLU A 15 -6.41 -4.09 -17.97
C GLU A 15 -6.26 -2.81 -17.13
N ILE A 16 -5.05 -2.29 -16.96
CA ILE A 16 -4.79 -1.05 -16.22
C ILE A 16 -5.54 0.13 -16.84
N GLN A 17 -5.55 0.24 -18.18
CA GLN A 17 -6.25 1.32 -18.89
C GLN A 17 -7.77 1.28 -18.70
N LEU A 18 -8.35 0.10 -18.47
CA LEU A 18 -9.79 -0.07 -18.25
C LEU A 18 -10.20 0.32 -16.83
N ILE A 19 -9.28 0.29 -15.86
CA ILE A 19 -9.60 0.48 -14.44
C ILE A 19 -9.50 1.96 -14.07
N LYS A 20 -10.64 2.58 -13.77
CA LYS A 20 -10.67 4.00 -13.34
C LYS A 20 -10.32 4.19 -11.86
N SER A 21 -10.39 3.14 -11.05
CA SER A 21 -9.96 3.20 -9.65
C SER A 21 -8.44 3.32 -9.55
N LYS A 22 -7.96 4.56 -9.34
CA LYS A 22 -6.53 4.91 -9.45
C LYS A 22 -5.63 4.18 -8.47
N ARG A 23 -6.18 3.71 -7.35
CA ARG A 23 -5.41 3.04 -6.30
C ARG A 23 -5.44 1.53 -6.42
N PHE A 24 -6.28 0.96 -7.29
CA PHE A 24 -6.45 -0.49 -7.38
C PHE A 24 -5.18 -1.23 -7.82
N HIS A 25 -4.41 -0.61 -8.72
CA HIS A 25 -3.03 -0.99 -9.01
C HIS A 25 -2.13 0.21 -8.74
N ILE A 26 -1.11 0.04 -7.90
CA ILE A 26 -0.14 1.08 -7.56
C ILE A 26 1.19 0.64 -8.12
N PHE A 27 1.82 1.53 -8.88
CA PHE A 27 3.12 1.33 -9.50
C PHE A 27 4.06 2.43 -9.04
N GLU A 28 5.29 2.06 -8.71
CA GLU A 28 6.36 3.00 -8.38
C GLU A 28 7.56 2.71 -9.27
N SER A 29 8.00 3.72 -10.01
CA SER A 29 9.14 3.60 -10.90
C SER A 29 10.40 3.26 -10.13
N VAL A 30 11.20 2.38 -10.71
CA VAL A 30 12.47 1.91 -10.15
C VAL A 30 13.58 2.33 -11.09
N TYR A 31 14.74 2.71 -10.56
CA TYR A 31 15.81 3.27 -11.38
C TYR A 31 17.19 2.78 -10.96
N GLY A 32 18.08 2.73 -11.95
CA GLY A 32 19.50 2.43 -11.77
C GLY A 32 19.71 1.12 -11.01
N ASP A 33 20.17 1.28 -9.78
CA ASP A 33 20.50 0.20 -8.87
C ASP A 33 19.35 -0.78 -8.60
N ASP A 34 18.09 -0.36 -8.67
CA ASP A 34 16.95 -1.27 -8.43
C ASP A 34 16.78 -2.35 -9.53
N LEU A 35 17.40 -2.16 -10.69
CA LEU A 35 17.38 -3.10 -11.82
C LEU A 35 18.55 -4.08 -11.80
N SER A 36 19.39 -4.02 -10.75
CA SER A 36 20.49 -4.94 -10.53
C SER A 36 20.32 -5.72 -9.23
N TYR A 37 20.93 -6.90 -9.20
CA TYR A 37 21.02 -7.71 -8.00
C TYR A 37 22.50 -7.92 -7.64
N GLU A 38 22.85 -7.62 -6.39
CA GLU A 38 24.18 -7.92 -5.84
C GLU A 38 24.09 -9.23 -5.07
N GLY A 39 24.43 -10.31 -5.76
CA GLY A 39 24.41 -11.66 -5.22
C GLY A 39 25.75 -12.11 -4.67
N SER A 40 25.82 -13.40 -4.36
CA SER A 40 27.04 -14.07 -3.90
C SER A 40 28.22 -13.96 -4.90
N ARG A 41 27.92 -13.71 -6.17
CA ARG A 41 28.90 -13.57 -7.27
C ARG A 41 29.15 -12.12 -7.71
N GLY A 42 28.63 -11.14 -6.97
CA GLY A 42 28.71 -9.70 -7.30
C GLY A 42 27.47 -9.16 -8.01
N ALA A 43 27.57 -7.93 -8.49
CA ALA A 43 26.49 -7.24 -9.18
C ALA A 43 26.19 -7.89 -10.54
N CYS A 44 24.91 -8.18 -10.79
CA CYS A 44 24.45 -8.78 -12.03
C CYS A 44 23.21 -8.06 -12.57
N ILE A 45 23.10 -8.06 -13.89
CA ILE A 45 21.95 -7.51 -14.61
C ILE A 45 20.89 -8.59 -14.72
N LEU A 46 19.67 -8.28 -14.29
CA LEU A 46 18.53 -9.17 -14.38
C LEU A 46 18.18 -9.44 -15.85
N LYS A 47 17.51 -10.56 -16.14
CA LYS A 47 17.11 -10.93 -17.50
C LYS A 47 15.68 -11.46 -17.51
N GLY A 48 15.13 -11.64 -18.71
CA GLY A 48 13.83 -12.25 -18.92
C GLY A 48 12.64 -11.34 -18.62
N SER A 49 11.47 -11.95 -18.46
CA SER A 49 10.20 -11.27 -18.29
C SER A 49 10.11 -10.44 -17.01
N TYR A 50 10.83 -10.83 -15.96
CA TYR A 50 10.89 -10.05 -14.71
C TYR A 50 11.60 -8.71 -14.89
N LEU A 51 12.76 -8.67 -15.56
CA LEU A 51 13.41 -7.38 -15.87
C LEU A 51 12.51 -6.52 -16.74
N ALA A 52 11.88 -7.10 -17.76
CA ALA A 52 10.96 -6.35 -18.62
C ALA A 52 9.77 -5.77 -17.83
N PHE A 53 9.28 -6.50 -16.83
CA PHE A 53 8.24 -6.00 -15.94
C PHE A 53 8.75 -4.83 -15.08
N LEU A 54 9.92 -4.96 -14.46
CA LEU A 54 10.49 -3.89 -13.63
C LEU A 54 10.80 -2.63 -14.46
N ASP A 55 11.31 -2.77 -15.67
CA ASP A 55 11.60 -1.64 -16.56
C ASP A 55 10.32 -0.89 -16.95
N GLU A 56 9.22 -1.61 -17.21
CA GLU A 56 7.96 -1.01 -17.63
C GLU A 56 7.10 -0.50 -16.46
N PHE A 57 6.98 -1.28 -15.38
CA PHE A 57 6.03 -1.04 -14.29
C PHE A 57 6.70 -0.73 -12.94
N GLY A 58 7.98 -1.05 -12.79
CA GLY A 58 8.71 -0.92 -11.53
C GLY A 58 8.17 -1.81 -10.41
N TRP A 59 8.15 -1.26 -9.20
CA TRP A 59 7.51 -1.89 -8.06
C TRP A 59 5.99 -1.84 -8.23
N ALA A 60 5.30 -2.96 -8.01
CA ALA A 60 3.86 -3.03 -8.18
C ALA A 60 3.14 -3.62 -6.96
N LYS A 61 2.08 -2.94 -6.52
CA LYS A 61 1.01 -3.46 -5.65
C LYS A 61 -0.25 -3.60 -6.47
N LEU A 62 -0.75 -4.82 -6.61
CA LEU A 62 -1.92 -5.12 -7.43
C LEU A 62 -3.11 -5.53 -6.55
N PHE A 63 -4.31 -5.19 -7.02
CA PHE A 63 -5.58 -5.51 -6.36
C PHE A 63 -5.67 -4.96 -4.94
N THR A 64 -5.29 -3.69 -4.76
CA THR A 64 -5.33 -3.07 -3.44
C THR A 64 -6.76 -2.76 -2.98
N ASP A 65 -6.94 -2.66 -1.67
CA ASP A 65 -8.18 -2.18 -1.06
C ASP A 65 -8.08 -0.71 -0.60
N HIS A 66 -9.09 -0.22 0.14
CA HIS A 66 -9.11 1.15 0.66
C HIS A 66 -7.94 1.46 1.63
N ARG A 67 -7.27 0.43 2.17
CA ARG A 67 -6.08 0.54 3.02
C ARG A 67 -4.79 0.37 2.23
N ASP A 68 -4.88 0.29 0.91
CA ASP A 68 -3.80 -0.06 -0.01
C ASP A 68 -3.14 -1.42 0.29
N SER A 69 -3.86 -2.34 0.95
CA SER A 69 -3.34 -3.68 1.23
C SER A 69 -3.35 -4.48 -0.08
N PRO A 70 -2.19 -4.86 -0.64
CA PRO A 70 -2.15 -5.59 -1.90
C PRO A 70 -2.57 -7.05 -1.72
N VAL A 71 -3.15 -7.64 -2.77
CA VAL A 71 -3.34 -9.11 -2.86
C VAL A 71 -2.18 -9.76 -3.61
N VAL A 72 -1.58 -9.03 -4.55
CA VAL A 72 -0.37 -9.45 -5.27
C VAL A 72 0.63 -8.30 -5.24
N THR A 73 1.89 -8.61 -4.96
CA THR A 73 2.96 -7.62 -4.97
C THR A 73 4.17 -8.13 -5.73
N VAL A 74 4.86 -7.25 -6.46
CA VAL A 74 6.10 -7.54 -7.18
C VAL A 74 7.09 -6.44 -6.86
N TYR A 75 8.16 -6.76 -6.12
CA TYR A 75 9.19 -5.86 -5.62
C TYR A 75 10.51 -6.03 -6.40
N PRO A 76 11.38 -5.00 -6.43
CA PRO A 76 12.79 -5.15 -6.82
C PRO A 76 13.55 -6.07 -5.87
N LEU A 77 14.54 -6.81 -6.39
CA LEU A 77 15.29 -7.81 -5.61
C LEU A 77 16.17 -7.22 -4.49
N LYS A 78 16.49 -5.93 -4.53
CA LYS A 78 17.27 -5.26 -3.47
C LYS A 78 16.54 -5.21 -2.12
N SER A 79 15.23 -5.43 -2.12
CA SER A 79 14.38 -5.20 -0.95
C SER A 79 14.08 -6.45 -0.11
N TYR A 80 14.63 -7.63 -0.41
CA TYR A 80 14.07 -8.89 0.13
C TYR A 80 15.02 -9.90 0.78
N ARG A 81 14.37 -10.78 1.55
CA ARG A 81 14.95 -11.90 2.32
C ARG A 81 15.48 -12.97 1.38
N CYS A 82 16.77 -13.28 1.52
CA CYS A 82 17.38 -14.46 0.92
C CYS A 82 17.08 -15.68 1.80
N HIS A 83 16.66 -16.79 1.19
CA HIS A 83 16.44 -18.06 1.86
C HIS A 83 17.44 -19.09 1.37
N ILE A 84 18.25 -19.63 2.27
CA ILE A 84 19.11 -20.78 1.98
C ILE A 84 18.31 -22.05 2.30
N CYS A 85 18.00 -22.85 1.28
CA CYS A 85 17.25 -24.09 1.45
C CYS A 85 18.17 -25.28 1.76
N GLN A 86 17.58 -26.42 2.13
CA GLN A 86 18.31 -27.66 2.45
C GLN A 86 19.19 -28.20 1.31
N ASN A 87 18.86 -27.83 0.06
CA ASN A 87 19.66 -28.16 -1.12
C ASN A 87 20.90 -27.25 -1.30
N GLY A 88 21.15 -26.33 -0.36
CA GLY A 88 22.26 -25.39 -0.42
C GLY A 88 22.05 -24.20 -1.37
N LYS A 89 20.90 -24.15 -2.06
CA LYS A 89 20.59 -23.06 -3.00
C LYS A 89 20.01 -21.84 -2.29
N THR A 90 20.35 -20.67 -2.82
CA THR A 90 19.83 -19.37 -2.39
C THR A 90 18.60 -19.01 -3.21
N TYR A 91 17.52 -18.64 -2.52
CA TYR A 91 16.29 -18.17 -3.14
C TYR A 91 16.03 -16.71 -2.76
N ILE A 92 15.75 -15.88 -3.75
CA ILE A 92 15.61 -14.43 -3.60
C ILE A 92 14.13 -14.08 -3.75
N GLY A 93 13.52 -13.53 -2.70
CA GLY A 93 12.13 -13.10 -2.76
C GLY A 93 11.95 -11.92 -3.72
N PHE A 94 10.91 -11.97 -4.54
CA PHE A 94 10.56 -10.89 -5.48
C PHE A 94 9.11 -10.45 -5.36
N GLY A 95 8.28 -11.17 -4.62
CA GLY A 95 6.85 -10.90 -4.63
C GLY A 95 6.04 -11.74 -3.65
N ASP A 96 4.76 -11.40 -3.61
CA ASP A 96 3.77 -12.01 -2.75
C ASP A 96 2.48 -12.28 -3.52
N ARG A 97 1.86 -13.44 -3.28
CA ARG A 97 0.49 -13.77 -3.72
C ARG A 97 -0.33 -14.18 -2.50
N GLY A 98 -1.10 -13.24 -1.95
CA GLY A 98 -1.76 -13.42 -0.66
C GLY A 98 -0.74 -13.68 0.45
N TYR A 99 -0.79 -14.88 1.04
CA TYR A 99 0.17 -15.30 2.08
C TYR A 99 1.34 -16.14 1.53
N GLN A 100 1.44 -16.30 0.21
CA GLN A 100 2.53 -17.06 -0.41
C GLN A 100 3.64 -16.11 -0.87
N HIS A 101 4.77 -16.16 -0.18
CA HIS A 101 6.01 -15.54 -0.62
C HIS A 101 6.57 -16.30 -1.84
N VAL A 102 6.93 -15.57 -2.89
CA VAL A 102 7.52 -16.13 -4.09
C VAL A 102 8.92 -15.58 -4.35
N CYS A 103 9.75 -16.44 -4.93
CA CYS A 103 11.18 -16.22 -5.07
C CYS A 103 11.71 -16.81 -6.38
N PHE A 104 12.88 -16.32 -6.79
CA PHE A 104 13.70 -16.93 -7.83
C PHE A 104 14.78 -17.79 -7.19
N ASP A 105 15.25 -18.82 -7.89
CA ASP A 105 16.56 -19.42 -7.61
C ASP A 105 17.64 -18.41 -8.05
N GLU A 106 18.63 -18.13 -7.21
CA GLU A 106 19.68 -17.15 -7.50
C GLU A 106 20.42 -17.51 -8.80
N GLU A 107 20.69 -18.80 -9.03
CA GLU A 107 21.40 -19.22 -10.25
C GLU A 107 20.56 -19.04 -11.52
N SER A 108 19.25 -19.28 -11.46
CA SER A 108 18.39 -19.18 -12.66
C SER A 108 18.25 -17.74 -13.12
N ILE A 109 18.00 -16.80 -12.20
CA ILE A 109 17.84 -15.40 -12.61
C ILE A 109 19.13 -14.76 -13.15
N LEU A 110 20.30 -15.33 -12.81
CA LEU A 110 21.60 -14.84 -13.23
C LEU A 110 22.11 -15.46 -14.54
N GLU A 111 21.97 -16.79 -14.71
CA GLU A 111 22.66 -17.51 -15.77
C GLU A 111 21.80 -17.75 -17.02
N ASP A 112 20.59 -18.29 -16.86
CA ASP A 112 19.75 -18.73 -17.98
C ASP A 112 18.70 -17.69 -18.39
N GLY A 113 18.47 -16.67 -17.56
CA GLY A 113 17.42 -15.67 -17.76
C GLY A 113 16.01 -16.26 -17.69
N GLN A 114 15.88 -17.52 -17.29
CA GLN A 114 14.62 -18.17 -16.99
C GLN A 114 14.23 -17.73 -15.58
N SER A 115 13.23 -16.87 -15.50
CA SER A 115 12.73 -16.31 -14.25
C SER A 115 11.82 -17.34 -13.55
N ARG A 116 12.33 -18.56 -13.30
CA ARG A 116 11.57 -19.66 -12.68
C ARG A 116 11.13 -19.27 -11.27
N VAL A 117 9.84 -19.46 -11.01
CA VAL A 117 9.21 -19.00 -9.77
C VAL A 117 9.06 -20.15 -8.79
N TYR A 118 9.56 -19.95 -7.58
CA TYR A 118 9.52 -20.89 -6.48
C TYR A 118 8.74 -20.32 -5.30
N SER A 119 8.22 -21.20 -4.44
CA SER A 119 7.89 -20.85 -3.06
C SER A 119 8.75 -21.66 -2.10
N VAL A 120 9.17 -21.03 -1.00
CA VAL A 120 9.98 -21.67 0.04
C VAL A 120 9.15 -21.84 1.30
N SER A 121 9.05 -23.08 1.78
CA SER A 121 8.41 -23.41 3.05
C SER A 121 9.25 -24.44 3.79
N ARG A 122 9.50 -24.22 5.09
CA ARG A 122 10.32 -25.11 5.93
C ARG A 122 11.66 -25.48 5.28
N ASN A 123 12.35 -24.49 4.68
CA ASN A 123 13.63 -24.64 3.97
C ASN A 123 13.60 -25.60 2.76
N LYS A 124 12.40 -25.86 2.21
CA LYS A 124 12.21 -26.59 0.96
C LYS A 124 11.60 -25.67 -0.09
N ALA A 125 12.29 -25.54 -1.21
CA ALA A 125 11.77 -24.86 -2.39
C ALA A 125 10.89 -25.78 -3.21
N THR A 126 9.78 -25.26 -3.72
CA THR A 126 8.89 -25.92 -4.66
C THR A 126 8.71 -25.00 -5.86
N GLU A 127 9.07 -25.50 -7.04
CA GLU A 127 8.84 -24.79 -8.30
C GLU A 127 7.33 -24.66 -8.54
N LEU A 128 6.90 -23.47 -8.91
CA LEU A 128 5.51 -23.15 -9.19
C LEU A 128 5.27 -22.91 -10.68
N TYR A 129 6.17 -22.17 -11.32
CA TYR A 129 6.08 -21.78 -12.74
C TYR A 129 7.46 -21.71 -13.36
N SER A 130 7.52 -21.98 -14.67
CA SER A 130 8.74 -21.92 -15.48
C SER A 130 9.23 -20.50 -15.71
N ASP A 131 8.35 -19.51 -15.60
CA ASP A 131 8.69 -18.10 -15.84
C ASP A 131 7.85 -17.13 -14.98
N PHE A 132 8.36 -15.90 -14.83
CA PHE A 132 7.71 -14.84 -14.08
C PHE A 132 6.40 -14.38 -14.73
N SER A 133 6.31 -14.29 -16.06
CA SER A 133 5.09 -13.80 -16.72
C SER A 133 3.95 -14.81 -16.57
N GLU A 134 4.23 -16.11 -16.64
CA GLU A 134 3.26 -17.17 -16.35
C GLU A 134 2.74 -17.09 -14.92
N TRP A 135 3.64 -16.88 -13.95
CA TRP A 135 3.25 -16.66 -12.56
C TRP A 135 2.37 -15.41 -12.41
N LEU A 136 2.74 -14.30 -13.05
CA LEU A 136 2.01 -13.03 -12.94
C LEU A 136 0.59 -13.14 -13.51
N ILE A 137 0.44 -13.75 -14.69
CA ILE A 137 -0.88 -14.03 -15.30
C ILE A 137 -1.71 -14.88 -14.34
N SER A 138 -1.14 -15.98 -13.83
CA SER A 138 -1.85 -16.86 -12.92
C SER A 138 -2.22 -16.19 -11.58
N ALA A 139 -1.33 -15.36 -11.03
CA ALA A 139 -1.58 -14.60 -9.81
C ALA A 139 -2.68 -13.54 -10.03
N TYR A 140 -2.67 -12.88 -11.20
CA TYR A 140 -3.67 -11.91 -11.60
C TYR A 140 -5.05 -12.56 -11.73
N ASP A 141 -5.16 -13.66 -12.48
CA ASP A 141 -6.42 -14.39 -12.67
C ASP A 141 -6.98 -14.90 -11.35
N TRP A 142 -6.11 -15.46 -10.49
CA TRP A 142 -6.49 -15.89 -9.16
C TRP A 142 -7.03 -14.74 -8.30
N ALA A 143 -6.38 -13.57 -8.33
CA ALA A 143 -6.82 -12.40 -7.57
C ALA A 143 -8.14 -11.86 -8.12
N LYS A 144 -8.27 -11.72 -9.44
CA LYS A 144 -9.47 -11.25 -10.15
C LYS A 144 -10.68 -12.14 -9.89
N ALA A 145 -10.50 -13.47 -9.83
CA ALA A 145 -11.56 -14.43 -9.54
C ALA A 145 -12.22 -14.23 -8.16
N LYS A 146 -11.58 -13.53 -7.22
CA LYS A 146 -12.16 -13.22 -5.90
C LYS A 146 -13.20 -12.10 -5.92
N TYR A 147 -13.31 -11.37 -7.04
CA TYR A 147 -14.24 -10.25 -7.17
C TYR A 147 -15.52 -10.71 -7.85
N SER A 148 -16.66 -10.45 -7.22
CA SER A 148 -17.95 -10.62 -7.89
C SER A 148 -18.07 -9.65 -9.07
N SER A 149 -18.88 -9.98 -10.07
CA SER A 149 -19.08 -9.12 -11.25
C SER A 149 -19.53 -7.70 -10.87
N LYS A 150 -20.32 -7.56 -9.79
CA LYS A 150 -20.74 -6.27 -9.26
C LYS A 150 -19.57 -5.47 -8.68
N LYS A 151 -18.68 -6.11 -7.91
CA LYS A 151 -17.49 -5.46 -7.34
C LYS A 151 -16.48 -5.11 -8.42
N TRP A 152 -16.27 -6.01 -9.39
CA TRP A 152 -15.38 -5.77 -10.52
C TRP A 152 -15.84 -4.59 -11.39
N ARG A 153 -17.15 -4.51 -11.69
CA ARG A 153 -17.71 -3.35 -12.40
C ARG A 153 -17.45 -2.04 -11.68
N ARG A 154 -17.61 -2.00 -10.35
CA ARG A 154 -17.27 -0.80 -9.55
C ARG A 154 -15.79 -0.41 -9.63
N ILE A 155 -14.89 -1.38 -9.78
CA ILE A 155 -13.45 -1.10 -9.94
C ILE A 155 -13.17 -0.48 -11.31
N ILE A 156 -13.78 -1.03 -12.37
CA ILE A 156 -13.71 -0.49 -13.73
C ILE A 156 -14.29 0.92 -13.79
N ASP A 157 -15.50 1.11 -13.26
CA ASP A 157 -16.21 2.39 -13.31
C ASP A 157 -15.57 3.45 -12.41
N GLY A 158 -14.80 3.01 -11.41
CA GLY A 158 -14.23 3.85 -10.36
C GLY A 158 -15.23 4.10 -9.22
N PRO A 159 -14.77 4.67 -8.10
CA PRO A 159 -15.68 5.12 -7.05
C PRO A 159 -16.58 6.25 -7.59
N PRO A 160 -17.81 6.38 -7.05
CA PRO A 160 -18.62 7.57 -7.31
C PRO A 160 -17.86 8.81 -6.85
N GLN A 161 -17.96 9.91 -7.60
CA GLN A 161 -17.45 11.20 -7.17
C GLN A 161 -18.12 11.62 -5.85
N PHE A 162 -17.46 12.50 -5.10
CA PHE A 162 -18.05 13.06 -3.90
C PHE A 162 -19.36 13.80 -4.23
N SER A 163 -20.38 13.58 -3.42
CA SER A 163 -21.58 14.42 -3.40
C SER A 163 -21.23 15.84 -2.92
N PHE A 164 -22.18 16.77 -3.04
CA PHE A 164 -22.02 18.13 -2.53
C PHE A 164 -21.79 18.15 -1.01
N ASP A 165 -22.50 17.30 -0.27
CA ASP A 165 -22.34 17.18 1.19
C ASP A 165 -20.97 16.57 1.53
N GLU A 166 -20.54 15.56 0.79
CA GLU A 166 -19.23 14.94 0.96
C GLU A 166 -18.09 15.93 0.67
N LEU A 167 -18.21 16.76 -0.38
CA LEU A 167 -17.26 17.84 -0.66
C LEU A 167 -17.24 18.88 0.46
N SER A 168 -18.40 19.22 1.02
CA SER A 168 -18.49 20.15 2.16
C SER A 168 -17.76 19.61 3.39
N ILE A 169 -17.80 18.29 3.61
CA ILE A 169 -17.00 17.63 4.64
C ILE A 169 -15.51 17.76 4.35
N VAL A 170 -15.06 17.51 3.11
CA VAL A 170 -13.64 17.66 2.71
C VAL A 170 -13.13 19.07 2.98
N GLU A 171 -13.87 20.08 2.54
CA GLU A 171 -13.45 21.48 2.73
C GLU A 171 -13.45 21.87 4.21
N SER A 172 -14.47 21.46 4.97
CA SER A 172 -14.54 21.78 6.39
C SER A 172 -13.42 21.13 7.18
N ARG A 173 -13.06 19.88 6.85
CA ARG A 173 -11.93 19.16 7.45
C ARG A 173 -10.62 19.96 7.34
N ARG A 174 -10.36 20.61 6.19
CA ARG A 174 -9.14 21.42 5.98
C ARG A 174 -9.06 22.62 6.91
N LEU A 175 -10.22 23.16 7.30
CA LEU A 175 -10.34 24.33 8.15
C LEU A 175 -10.27 24.00 9.66
N PHE A 176 -10.35 22.73 10.05
CA PHE A 176 -10.00 22.34 11.41
C PHE A 176 -8.48 22.51 11.62
N GLN A 177 -8.12 23.31 12.63
CA GLN A 177 -6.76 23.42 13.12
C GLN A 177 -6.61 22.60 14.39
N TRP A 178 -5.49 21.93 14.54
CA TRP A 178 -5.22 21.17 15.74
C TRP A 178 -3.72 21.01 16.00
N SER A 179 -3.39 20.80 17.26
CA SER A 179 -2.05 20.44 17.71
C SER A 179 -2.13 19.57 18.96
N MET A 180 -1.17 18.66 19.13
CA MET A 180 -1.03 17.91 20.37
C MET A 180 -0.33 18.80 21.41
N ILE A 181 -0.96 18.97 22.57
CA ILE A 181 -0.50 19.86 23.64
C ILE A 181 0.08 19.12 24.85
N GLY A 182 -0.03 17.79 24.88
CA GLY A 182 0.55 16.96 25.93
C GLY A 182 -0.21 15.65 26.13
N PHE A 183 -0.09 15.10 27.34
CA PHE A 183 -0.72 13.85 27.75
C PHE A 183 -1.49 14.05 29.06
N ALA A 184 -2.62 13.38 29.19
CA ALA A 184 -3.36 13.29 30.45
C ALA A 184 -2.69 12.33 31.43
N ALA A 185 -3.14 12.34 32.68
CA ALA A 185 -2.58 11.48 33.74
C ALA A 185 -2.74 9.97 33.47
N ASP A 186 -3.71 9.58 32.64
CA ASP A 186 -3.96 8.20 32.22
C ASP A 186 -3.30 7.83 30.87
N GLY A 187 -2.40 8.68 30.39
CA GLY A 187 -1.58 8.43 29.20
C GLY A 187 -2.23 8.79 27.87
N ASP A 188 -3.49 9.21 27.84
CA ASP A 188 -4.13 9.66 26.59
C ASP A 188 -3.51 10.97 26.10
N ALA A 189 -3.37 11.10 24.78
CA ALA A 189 -2.94 12.34 24.15
C ALA A 189 -4.03 13.42 24.26
N LEU A 190 -3.60 14.67 24.49
CA LEU A 190 -4.43 15.86 24.54
C LEU A 190 -4.19 16.72 23.30
N PHE A 191 -5.28 17.10 22.64
CA PHE A 191 -5.26 17.90 21.42
C PHE A 191 -6.02 19.19 21.64
N GLU A 192 -5.39 20.33 21.37
CA GLU A 192 -6.14 21.56 21.17
C GLU A 192 -6.67 21.56 19.74
N VAL A 193 -7.98 21.71 19.58
CA VAL A 193 -8.68 21.65 18.29
C VAL A 193 -9.55 22.89 18.13
N GLU A 194 -9.46 23.55 16.99
CA GLU A 194 -10.23 24.74 16.61
C GLU A 194 -10.97 24.51 15.30
N ASN A 195 -12.27 24.78 15.30
CA ASN A 195 -13.12 24.67 14.13
C ASN A 195 -13.22 26.03 13.43
N LEU A 196 -12.45 26.23 12.35
CA LEU A 196 -12.55 27.46 11.52
C LEU A 196 -13.50 27.29 10.32
N SER A 197 -14.24 26.19 10.26
CA SER A 197 -15.24 25.96 9.21
C SER A 197 -16.60 26.55 9.61
N THR A 198 -17.57 26.46 8.69
CA THR A 198 -18.96 26.86 8.95
C THR A 198 -19.86 25.72 9.42
N MET A 199 -19.33 24.49 9.54
CA MET A 199 -20.09 23.32 9.97
C MET A 199 -19.38 22.59 11.12
N THR A 200 -20.11 21.72 11.80
CA THR A 200 -19.53 20.80 12.77
C THR A 200 -19.33 19.44 12.12
N LEU A 201 -18.20 18.79 12.41
CA LEU A 201 -17.91 17.42 12.00
C LEU A 201 -18.10 16.49 13.21
N PRO A 202 -18.55 15.23 13.02
CA PRO A 202 -18.66 14.29 14.13
C PRO A 202 -17.26 13.89 14.66
N PHE A 203 -16.33 13.69 13.73
CA PHE A 203 -14.97 13.26 14.04
C PHE A 203 -13.97 13.98 13.14
N LEU A 204 -12.70 14.00 13.55
CA LEU A 204 -11.56 14.43 12.74
C LEU A 204 -10.50 13.34 12.69
N THR A 205 -10.21 12.79 11.51
CA THR A 205 -9.21 11.76 11.29
C THR A 205 -7.82 12.37 11.16
N ILE A 206 -6.92 11.94 12.05
CA ILE A 206 -5.52 12.36 12.13
C ILE A 206 -4.58 11.17 11.95
N GLY A 207 -3.35 11.44 11.50
CA GLY A 207 -2.31 10.43 11.36
C GLY A 207 -1.54 10.23 12.65
N ILE A 208 -1.21 8.98 12.96
CA ILE A 208 -0.40 8.59 14.12
C ILE A 208 0.78 7.75 13.62
N ARG A 209 1.98 8.05 14.10
CA ARG A 209 3.16 7.20 13.89
C ARG A 209 4.06 7.20 15.11
N ASP A 210 4.87 6.17 15.26
CA ASP A 210 6.02 6.29 16.14
C ASP A 210 7.13 7.09 15.46
N VAL A 211 7.91 7.87 16.23
CA VAL A 211 8.98 8.75 15.72
C VAL A 211 9.97 7.99 14.83
N ASN A 212 10.22 6.72 15.14
CA ASN A 212 11.15 5.87 14.37
C ASN A 212 10.46 5.06 13.27
N GLN A 213 9.13 5.15 13.13
CA GLN A 213 8.29 4.39 12.20
C GLN A 213 8.48 2.86 12.26
N GLN A 214 8.94 2.33 13.40
CA GLN A 214 9.25 0.92 13.57
C GLN A 214 8.07 0.10 14.10
N ILE A 215 7.17 0.73 14.86
CA ILE A 215 6.12 0.04 15.61
C ILE A 215 4.79 0.16 14.87
N LEU A 216 4.41 1.37 14.47
CA LEU A 216 3.08 1.61 13.92
C LEU A 216 3.04 2.90 13.10
N ILE A 217 2.39 2.81 11.96
CA ILE A 217 1.85 3.95 11.20
C ILE A 217 0.36 3.68 11.03
N GLY A 218 -0.48 4.59 11.47
CA GLY A 218 -1.93 4.43 11.47
C GLY A 218 -2.68 5.75 11.55
N SER A 219 -3.94 5.68 11.96
CA SER A 219 -4.79 6.84 12.15
C SER A 219 -5.57 6.75 13.46
N ALA A 220 -5.95 7.91 13.98
CA ALA A 220 -6.88 8.05 15.08
C ALA A 220 -7.97 9.07 14.70
N TRP A 221 -9.10 9.01 15.38
CA TRP A 221 -10.19 9.98 15.20
C TRP A 221 -10.45 10.73 16.50
N LEU A 222 -10.46 12.05 16.40
CA LEU A 222 -10.85 12.96 17.48
C LEU A 222 -12.36 13.18 17.42
N ASP A 223 -13.06 13.05 18.55
CA ASP A 223 -14.45 13.48 18.64
C ASP A 223 -14.50 15.01 18.66
N VAL A 224 -15.03 15.60 17.59
CA VAL A 224 -15.14 17.05 17.41
C VAL A 224 -16.59 17.50 17.24
N SER A 225 -17.53 16.59 17.51
CA SER A 225 -18.98 16.80 17.36
C SER A 225 -19.53 17.96 18.21
N HIS A 226 -18.80 18.35 19.25
CA HIS A 226 -19.17 19.40 20.20
C HIS A 226 -18.42 20.72 19.95
N ILE A 227 -17.56 20.80 18.92
CA ILE A 227 -16.77 22.01 18.61
C ILE A 227 -17.49 22.83 17.56
N GLU A 228 -18.28 23.81 18.01
CA GLU A 228 -19.01 24.74 17.14
C GLU A 228 -18.07 25.58 16.26
N PRO A 229 -18.54 26.10 15.11
CA PRO A 229 -17.81 27.07 14.30
C PRO A 229 -17.23 28.24 15.10
N GLY A 230 -15.94 28.53 14.87
CA GLY A 230 -15.17 29.58 15.54
C GLY A 230 -14.79 29.26 16.99
N LYS A 231 -15.01 28.03 17.47
CA LYS A 231 -14.65 27.60 18.83
C LYS A 231 -13.40 26.74 18.83
N LYS A 232 -12.76 26.71 20.01
CA LYS A 232 -11.56 25.94 20.33
C LYS A 232 -11.77 25.18 21.63
N THR A 233 -11.41 23.90 21.64
CA THR A 233 -11.59 22.97 22.77
C THR A 233 -10.42 21.99 22.85
N VAL A 234 -10.20 21.40 24.03
CA VAL A 234 -9.25 20.30 24.21
C VAL A 234 -9.98 18.95 24.08
N VAL A 235 -9.50 18.11 23.16
CA VAL A 235 -9.99 16.74 22.94
C VAL A 235 -8.96 15.74 23.46
N LYS A 236 -9.43 14.68 24.10
CA LYS A 236 -8.60 13.61 24.65
C LYS A 236 -8.76 12.33 23.83
N LYS A 237 -7.65 11.65 23.52
CA LYS A 237 -7.67 10.40 22.75
C LYS A 237 -6.51 9.46 23.11
N ASP A 238 -6.82 8.17 23.24
CA ASP A 238 -5.88 7.09 23.56
C ASP A 238 -4.65 7.01 22.62
N CYS A 239 -4.84 7.15 21.30
CA CYS A 239 -3.77 7.16 20.30
C CYS A 239 -2.75 6.00 20.39
N TYR A 240 -3.20 4.77 20.71
CA TYR A 240 -2.37 3.56 20.82
C TYR A 240 -1.38 3.61 21.98
N LYS A 241 -1.73 4.21 23.12
CA LYS A 241 -0.84 4.36 24.29
C LYS A 241 -0.25 3.05 24.83
N ASP A 242 -0.94 1.93 24.61
CA ASP A 242 -0.45 0.59 25.00
C ASP A 242 0.65 0.05 24.06
N ARG A 243 0.90 0.72 22.93
CA ARG A 243 1.87 0.31 21.90
C ARG A 243 2.95 1.36 21.64
N ILE A 244 2.60 2.64 21.74
CA ILE A 244 3.51 3.75 21.47
C ILE A 244 3.66 4.56 22.77
N PRO A 245 4.85 4.61 23.38
CA PRO A 245 5.05 5.42 24.57
C PRO A 245 4.95 6.92 24.23
N PRO A 246 4.53 7.77 25.18
CA PRO A 246 4.29 9.20 24.94
C PRO A 246 5.45 9.96 24.28
N ASN A 247 6.69 9.62 24.63
CA ASN A 247 7.90 10.26 24.07
C ASN A 247 8.26 9.80 22.65
N GLN A 248 7.54 8.83 22.09
CA GLN A 248 7.71 8.32 20.73
C GLN A 248 6.48 8.55 19.86
N LEU A 249 5.40 9.13 20.40
CA LEU A 249 4.20 9.43 19.64
C LEU A 249 4.41 10.68 18.78
N GLU A 250 4.26 10.51 17.47
CA GLU A 250 4.19 11.62 16.52
C GLU A 250 2.81 11.66 15.87
N VAL A 251 2.25 12.86 15.77
CA VAL A 251 0.95 13.13 15.17
C VAL A 251 1.14 13.97 13.92
N PHE A 252 0.39 13.67 12.86
CA PHE A 252 0.48 14.41 11.60
C PHE A 252 -0.87 14.61 10.93
N ARG A 253 -0.96 15.61 10.05
CA ARG A 253 -2.15 15.82 9.22
C ARG A 253 -2.30 14.65 8.26
N TYR A 254 -3.36 13.88 8.45
CA TYR A 254 -3.73 12.84 7.50
C TYR A 254 -4.09 13.49 6.15
N PRO A 255 -3.76 12.88 4.99
CA PRO A 255 -4.08 13.43 3.68
C PRO A 255 -5.55 13.78 3.53
N ASP A 256 -5.90 14.55 2.50
CA ASP A 256 -7.31 14.77 2.20
C ASP A 256 -7.96 13.48 1.68
N PRO A 257 -9.23 13.24 2.04
CA PRO A 257 -9.99 12.13 1.50
C PRO A 257 -10.14 12.27 -0.02
N ILE A 258 -10.00 11.14 -0.70
CA ILE A 258 -10.39 10.97 -2.10
C ILE A 258 -11.55 9.97 -2.16
N PRO A 259 -12.36 9.97 -3.24
CA PRO A 259 -13.51 9.08 -3.32
C PRO A 259 -13.17 7.59 -3.10
N GLU A 260 -12.02 7.11 -3.58
CA GLU A 260 -11.57 5.72 -3.38
C GLU A 260 -11.31 5.35 -1.90
N LYS A 261 -11.06 6.36 -1.05
CA LYS A 261 -10.60 6.17 0.34
C LYS A 261 -11.53 6.78 1.38
N LYS A 262 -12.72 7.23 1.00
CA LYS A 262 -13.64 7.92 1.90
C LYS A 262 -13.97 7.10 3.16
N ASP A 263 -14.08 5.77 3.03
CA ASP A 263 -14.39 4.86 4.14
C ASP A 263 -13.28 4.78 5.20
N ALA A 264 -12.07 5.30 4.92
CA ALA A 264 -10.98 5.40 5.89
C ALA A 264 -11.10 6.63 6.81
N TYR A 265 -12.07 7.51 6.56
CA TYR A 265 -12.26 8.78 7.27
C TYR A 265 -13.55 8.74 8.09
N TRP A 266 -13.43 8.96 9.39
CA TRP A 266 -14.58 8.94 10.30
C TRP A 266 -15.53 10.12 10.11
N GLU A 267 -15.08 11.19 9.46
CA GLU A 267 -15.83 12.38 9.07
C GLU A 267 -17.08 12.05 8.22
N PHE A 268 -16.99 11.01 7.37
CA PHE A 268 -18.06 10.64 6.43
C PHE A 268 -19.12 9.72 7.04
N GLY A 269 -18.98 9.37 8.32
CA GLY A 269 -19.78 8.36 8.99
C GLY A 269 -19.35 6.95 8.58
N GLN A 270 -19.06 6.10 9.57
CA GLN A 270 -19.01 4.66 9.31
C GLN A 270 -20.46 4.17 9.21
N PRO A 271 -20.81 3.26 8.27
CA PRO A 271 -22.05 2.53 8.41
C PRO A 271 -22.04 1.82 9.78
N SER A 272 -23.04 2.12 10.59
CA SER A 272 -23.38 1.38 11.81
C SER A 272 -23.65 -0.08 11.49
#